data_AF-A0AAU2EJJ9-F1
#
_entry.id   AF-A0AAU2EJJ9-F1
#
_cell.length_a   1.000
_cell.length_b   1.000
_cell.length_c   1.000
_cell.angle_alpha   90.00
_cell.angle_beta   90.00
_cell.angle_gamma   90.00
#
_symmetry.space_group_name_H-M   'P 1'
#
loop_
_entity.id
_entity.type
_entity.pdbx_description
1 polymer ?
#
loop_
_entity_poly.entity_id
_entity_poly.type
_entity_poly.pdbx_seq_one_letter_code
_entity_poly.pdbx_strand_id
1 'polypeptide(L)' 'MAYRYWCGECGFRTGWLTESQVERQQTEHYAARHPEIFPGGQVETDRRNPNRAVGCAQLVGLLVMVLILAASCRR' A
#
# COMPACT_ATOMS: atom_id res chain seq x y z
N MET A 1 9.97 -1.15 0.91
CA MET A 1 8.57 -1.52 0.62
C MET A 1 8.27 -2.84 1.31
N ALA A 2 7.02 -3.05 1.72
CA ALA A 2 6.55 -4.38 2.08
C ALA A 2 5.62 -4.89 0.96
N TYR A 3 5.62 -6.19 0.74
CA TYR A 3 4.90 -6.86 -0.33
C TYR A 3 3.99 -7.92 0.28
N ARG A 4 2.87 -8.18 -0.36
CA ARG A 4 1.94 -9.23 0.05
C ARG A 4 1.43 -9.94 -1.18
N TYR A 5 1.47 -11.26 -1.18
CA TYR A 5 0.90 -12.06 -2.24
C TYR A 5 -0.55 -12.43 -1.91
N TRP A 6 -1.39 -12.44 -2.94
CA TRP A 6 -2.77 -12.91 -2.91
C TRP A 6 -3.03 -13.91 -4.04
N CYS A 7 -3.44 -15.13 -3.67
CA CYS A 7 -3.83 -16.17 -4.60
C CYS A 7 -5.26 -15.95 -5.08
N GLY A 8 -5.45 -15.80 -6.40
CA GLY A 8 -6.76 -15.64 -7.03
C GLY A 8 -7.61 -16.91 -7.01
N GLU A 9 -6.97 -18.08 -6.98
CA GLU A 9 -7.66 -19.39 -7.08
C GLU A 9 -8.30 -19.82 -5.76
N CYS A 10 -7.60 -19.60 -4.63
CA CYS A 10 -8.05 -20.09 -3.32
C CYS A 10 -8.16 -19.00 -2.25
N GLY A 11 -7.86 -17.75 -2.58
CA GLY A 11 -7.95 -16.62 -1.66
C GLY A 11 -6.86 -16.56 -0.58
N PHE A 12 -5.85 -17.42 -0.64
CA PHE A 12 -4.70 -17.42 0.28
C PHE A 12 -3.94 -16.09 0.22
N ARG A 13 -3.51 -15.58 1.38
CA ARG A 13 -2.75 -14.32 1.50
C ARG A 13 -1.56 -14.49 2.43
N THR A 14 -0.42 -13.94 2.03
CA THR A 14 0.76 -13.88 2.89
C THR A 14 0.66 -12.73 3.89
N GLY A 15 1.58 -12.68 4.85
CA GLY A 15 1.87 -11.43 5.57
C GLY A 15 2.53 -10.39 4.66
N TRP A 16 2.75 -9.20 5.21
CA TRP A 16 3.61 -8.18 4.60
C TRP A 16 5.08 -8.60 4.78
N LEU A 17 5.76 -8.93 3.70
CA LEU A 17 7.09 -9.50 3.68
C LEU A 17 7.98 -8.75 2.68
N THR A 18 9.26 -9.11 2.60
CA THR A 18 10.13 -8.64 1.51
C THR A 18 9.72 -9.28 0.19
N GLU A 19 10.03 -8.62 -0.92
CA GLU A 19 9.74 -9.12 -2.27
C GLU A 19 10.21 -10.57 -2.47
N SER A 20 11.47 -10.86 -2.10
CA SER A 20 12.06 -12.20 -2.19
C SER A 20 11.35 -13.26 -1.33
N GLN A 21 10.81 -12.87 -0.18
CA GLN A 21 10.04 -13.78 0.68
C GLN A 21 8.66 -14.05 0.11
N VAL A 22 8.04 -13.02 -0.50
CA VAL A 22 6.73 -13.15 -1.16
C VAL A 22 6.83 -14.06 -2.38
N GLU A 23 7.85 -13.87 -3.23
CA GLU A 23 8.07 -14.71 -4.42
C GLU A 23 8.28 -16.19 -4.05
N ARG A 24 9.09 -16.44 -3.01
CA ARG A 24 9.30 -17.81 -2.52
C ARG A 24 8.00 -18.43 -2.01
N GLN A 25 7.24 -17.72 -1.16
CA GLN A 25 5.97 -18.23 -0.65
C GLN A 25 4.93 -18.44 -1.75
N GLN A 26 4.87 -17.57 -2.75
CA GLN A 26 3.99 -17.74 -3.91
C GLN A 26 4.32 -19.03 -4.67
N THR A 27 5.61 -19.27 -4.93
CA THR A 27 6.07 -20.46 -5.66
C THR A 27 5.80 -21.74 -4.88
N GLU A 28 6.14 -21.76 -3.58
CA GLU A 28 5.87 -22.89 -2.69
C GLU A 28 4.36 -23.17 -2.57
N HIS A 29 3.55 -22.11 -2.47
CA HIS A 29 2.10 -22.22 -2.42
C HIS A 29 1.53 -22.84 -3.71
N TYR A 30 1.93 -22.35 -4.89
CA TYR A 30 1.48 -22.90 -6.17
C TYR A 30 1.91 -24.36 -6.33
N ALA A 31 3.16 -24.70 -6.02
CA ALA A 31 3.65 -26.07 -6.09
C ALA A 31 2.87 -27.03 -5.17
N ALA A 32 2.46 -26.56 -3.99
CA ALA A 32 1.76 -27.39 -3.01
C ALA A 32 0.24 -27.48 -3.22
N ARG A 33 -0.40 -26.40 -3.67
CA ARG A 33 -1.87 -26.27 -3.73
C ARG A 33 -2.43 -26.24 -5.14
N HIS A 34 -1.62 -25.89 -6.13
CA HIS A 34 -2.02 -25.63 -7.51
C HIS A 34 -0.95 -26.15 -8.51
N PRO A 35 -0.58 -27.44 -8.47
CA PRO A 35 0.58 -27.97 -9.20
C PRO A 35 0.45 -27.88 -10.73
N GLU A 36 -0.79 -27.83 -11.26
CA GLU A 36 -1.08 -27.77 -12.69
C GLU A 36 -1.46 -26.37 -13.19
N ILE A 37 -1.55 -25.39 -12.29
CA ILE A 37 -1.98 -24.03 -12.62
C ILE A 37 -0.76 -23.13 -12.67
N PHE A 38 -0.63 -22.37 -13.76
CA PHE A 38 0.44 -21.39 -13.87
C PHE A 38 0.28 -20.28 -12.83
N PRO A 39 1.38 -19.81 -12.19
CA PRO A 39 1.30 -18.75 -11.20
C PRO A 39 0.67 -17.48 -11.78
N GLY A 40 -0.52 -17.11 -11.30
CA GLY A 40 -1.32 -15.97 -11.79
C GLY A 40 -1.85 -15.04 -10.69
N GLY A 41 -1.49 -15.29 -9.43
CA GLY A 41 -1.92 -14.45 -8.30
C GLY A 41 -1.33 -13.04 -8.33
N GLN A 42 -1.83 -12.17 -7.45
CA GLN A 42 -1.51 -10.74 -7.41
C GLN A 42 -0.51 -10.43 -6.30
N VAL A 43 0.38 -9.47 -6.53
CA VAL A 43 1.28 -8.93 -5.51
C VAL A 43 0.87 -7.50 -5.17
N GLU A 44 0.38 -7.32 -3.95
CA GLU A 44 0.12 -6.01 -3.37
C GLU A 44 1.43 -5.41 -2.86
N THR A 45 1.63 -4.12 -3.12
CA THR A 45 2.76 -3.37 -2.56
C THR A 45 2.23 -2.40 -1.52
N ASP A 46 2.71 -2.53 -0.28
CA ASP A 46 2.47 -1.53 0.74
C ASP A 46 3.39 -0.33 0.45
N ARG A 47 2.81 0.63 -0.27
CA ARG A 47 3.37 1.97 -0.47
C ARG A 47 3.07 2.90 0.70
N ARG A 48 2.67 2.40 1.88
CA ARG A 48 2.52 3.24 3.08
C ARG A 48 3.83 3.95 3.34
N ASN A 49 3.88 5.16 2.81
CA ASN A 49 5.05 5.99 2.78
C ASN A 49 5.22 6.51 4.21
N PRO A 50 6.26 6.09 4.95
CA PRO A 50 6.54 6.68 6.25
C PRO A 50 6.86 8.17 6.12
N ASN A 51 7.23 8.63 4.90
CA ASN A 51 7.44 10.02 4.53
C ASN A 51 6.24 10.59 3.78
N ARG A 52 5.02 10.51 4.31
CA ARG A 52 4.00 11.54 3.98
C ARG A 52 4.51 12.87 4.56
N ALA A 53 5.53 13.43 3.92
CA ALA A 53 5.93 14.80 4.10
C ALA A 53 4.68 15.64 3.85
N VAL A 54 4.41 16.57 4.75
CA VAL A 54 3.33 17.53 4.61
C VAL A 54 3.53 18.22 3.24
N GLY A 55 2.70 17.87 2.27
CA GLY A 55 2.81 18.37 0.91
C GLY A 55 2.46 19.83 0.87
N CYS A 56 3.01 20.57 -0.10
CA CYS A 56 2.71 21.99 -0.29
C CYS A 56 1.20 22.29 -0.31
N ALA A 57 0.38 21.37 -0.81
CA ALA A 57 -1.08 21.49 -0.79
C ALA A 57 -1.66 21.62 0.63
N GLN A 58 -1.12 20.90 1.61
CA GLN A 58 -1.56 20.98 3.01
C GLN A 58 -1.12 22.29 3.67
N LEU A 59 0.10 22.76 3.37
CA LEU A 59 0.58 24.08 3.81
C LEU A 59 -0.26 25.22 3.21
N VAL A 60 -0.57 25.16 1.92
CA VAL A 60 -1.43 26.15 1.24
C VAL A 60 -2.83 26.15 1.86
N GLY A 61 -3.42 24.97 2.09
CA GLY A 61 -4.72 24.87 2.75
C GLY A 61 -4.74 25.49 4.15
N LEU A 62 -3.67 25.24 4.94
CA LEU A 62 -3.54 25.79 6.29
C LEU A 62 -3.38 27.32 6.25
N LEU A 63 -2.60 27.84 5.30
CA LEU A 63 -2.40 29.28 5.11
C LEU A 63 -3.69 29.99 4.69
N VAL A 64 -4.44 29.41 3.74
CA VAL A 64 -5.76 29.92 3.34
C VAL A 64 -6.74 29.93 4.53
N MET A 65 -6.77 28.87 5.34
CA MET A 65 -7.65 28.81 6.51
C MET A 65 -7.32 29.88 7.55
N VAL A 66 -6.03 30.13 7.80
CA VAL A 66 -5.58 31.20 8.70
C VAL A 66 -5.99 32.58 8.16
N LEU A 67 -5.87 32.82 6.86
CA LEU A 67 -6.30 34.09 6.25
C LEU A 67 -7.81 34.33 6.41
N ILE A 68 -8.63 33.29 6.24
CA ILE A 68 -10.09 33.38 6.42
C ILE A 68 -10.43 33.73 7.87
N LEU A 69 -9.80 33.08 8.84
CA LEU A 69 -9.98 33.38 10.26
C LEU A 69 -9.55 34.80 10.59
N ALA A 70 -8.37 35.23 10.11
CA ALA A 70 -7.86 36.58 10.32
C ALA A 70 -8.72 37.67 9.67
N ALA A 71 -9.41 37.37 8.57
CA ALA A 71 -10.39 38.27 7.96
C ALA A 71 -11.72 38.28 8.74
N SER A 72 -12.13 37.13 9.27
CA SER A 72 -13.37 36.98 10.04
C SER A 72 -13.29 37.63 11.42
N CYS A 73 -12.13 37.56 12.08
CA CYS A 73 -11.86 38.20 13.37
C CYS A 73 -11.60 39.71 13.27
N ARG A 74 -11.58 40.27 12.05
CA ARG A 74 -11.40 41.71 11.80
C ARG A 74 -12.72 42.47 11.56
N ARG A 75 -13.85 41.82 11.86
CA ARG A 75 -15.18 42.44 12.00
C ARG A 75 -15.42 42.86 13.44
#